data_AF-A0A4P9UUW9-F1
#
_entry.id   AF-A0A4P9UUW9-F1
#
_cell.length_a   1.000
_cell.length_b   1.000
_cell.length_c   1.000
_cell.angle_alpha   90.00
_cell.angle_beta   90.00
_cell.angle_gamma   90.00
#
_symmetry.space_group_name_H-M   'P 1'
#
loop_
_entity.id
_entity.type
_entity.pdbx_description
1 polymer ?
#
loop_
_entity_poly.entity_id
_entity_poly.type
_entity_poly.pdbx_seq_one_letter_code
_entity_poly.pdbx_strand_id
1 'polypeptide(L)'
;MSVSRSTKQNKQQNDSNHIVSAQWQGPLPPPSTLREFDDIIQNGAERIMRMAEIEQQHRHDSEKKLIEQARQDFSRKLKWGPSDFSSEK
;
A
#
# COMPACT_ATOMS: atom_id res chain seq x y z
N MET A 1 -70.42 9.46 15.33
CA MET A 1 -69.04 10.00 15.31
C MET A 1 -68.11 8.98 15.94
N SER A 2 -67.25 8.32 15.18
CA SER A 2 -65.95 7.82 15.66
C SER A 2 -65.17 7.25 14.48
N VAL A 3 -64.16 7.97 14.00
CA VAL A 3 -63.21 7.45 13.00
C VAL A 3 -61.95 7.05 13.75
N SER A 4 -61.73 5.74 13.86
CA SER A 4 -60.51 5.17 14.42
C SER A 4 -59.35 5.45 13.46
N ARG A 5 -58.45 6.36 13.85
CA ARG A 5 -57.24 6.67 13.08
C ARG A 5 -56.16 5.65 13.41
N SER A 6 -56.03 4.63 12.56
CA SER A 6 -54.90 3.69 12.60
C SER A 6 -53.59 4.44 12.29
N THR A 7 -52.74 4.59 13.29
CA THR A 7 -51.38 5.10 13.14
C THR A 7 -50.51 4.01 12.55
N LYS A 8 -50.26 4.08 11.23
CA LYS A 8 -49.22 3.29 10.57
C LYS A 8 -47.85 3.70 11.13
N GLN A 9 -47.22 2.80 11.89
CA GLN A 9 -45.85 2.96 12.36
C GLN A 9 -44.90 3.01 11.17
N ASN A 10 -44.17 4.11 11.06
CA ASN A 10 -43.15 4.34 10.05
C ASN A 10 -41.93 3.47 10.36
N LYS A 11 -41.69 2.46 9.52
CA LYS A 11 -40.52 1.56 9.65
C LYS A 11 -39.37 2.24 8.91
N GLN A 12 -38.61 3.06 9.64
CA GLN A 12 -37.42 3.71 9.14
C GLN A 12 -36.37 2.62 8.86
N GLN A 13 -36.24 2.23 7.60
CA GLN A 13 -35.24 1.30 7.12
C GLN A 13 -33.89 2.02 7.15
N ASN A 14 -33.08 1.68 8.14
CA ASN A 14 -31.71 2.15 8.26
C ASN A 14 -30.85 1.25 7.35
N ASP A 15 -30.62 1.68 6.11
CA ASP A 15 -29.65 1.05 5.20
C ASP A 15 -28.25 1.29 5.75
N SER A 16 -27.84 0.47 6.71
CA SER A 16 -26.49 0.45 7.25
C SER A 16 -25.55 -0.06 6.16
N ASN A 17 -24.87 0.87 5.49
CA ASN A 17 -23.83 0.58 4.52
C ASN A 17 -22.67 -0.16 5.21
N HIS A 18 -22.57 -1.48 5.00
CA HIS A 18 -21.53 -2.31 5.61
C HIS A 18 -20.21 -2.17 4.86
N ILE A 19 -19.24 -1.50 5.48
CA ILE A 19 -17.85 -1.49 4.99
C ILE A 19 -17.21 -2.83 5.36
N VAL A 20 -16.90 -3.66 4.36
CA VAL A 20 -16.09 -4.87 4.54
C VAL A 20 -14.63 -4.51 4.31
N SER A 21 -13.78 -4.68 5.33
CA SER A 21 -12.33 -4.50 5.22
C SER A 21 -11.60 -5.79 5.59
N ALA A 22 -10.55 -6.10 4.83
CA ALA A 22 -9.65 -7.22 5.11
C ALA A 22 -8.22 -6.67 5.27
N GLN A 23 -7.49 -7.20 6.24
CA GLN A 23 -6.10 -6.82 6.52
C GLN A 23 -5.27 -8.08 6.72
N TRP A 24 -4.01 -8.03 6.28
CA TRP A 24 -3.03 -9.08 6.49
C TRP A 24 -1.65 -8.47 6.68
N GLN A 25 -0.73 -9.29 7.16
CA GLN A 25 0.64 -8.88 7.45
C GLN A 25 1.54 -9.28 6.29
N GLY A 26 2.28 -8.31 5.77
CA GLY A 26 3.19 -8.52 4.66
C GLY A 26 2.56 -8.25 3.28
N PRO A 27 3.34 -8.46 2.22
CA PRO A 27 2.97 -8.04 0.86
C PRO A 27 1.92 -8.94 0.21
N LEU A 28 1.64 -10.11 0.79
CA LEU A 28 0.79 -11.12 0.21
C LEU A 28 -0.37 -11.47 1.16
N PRO A 29 -1.58 -11.68 0.62
CA PRO A 29 -2.68 -12.21 1.40
C PRO A 29 -2.42 -13.67 1.80
N PRO A 30 -3.16 -14.20 2.81
CA PRO A 30 -3.05 -15.60 3.20
C PRO A 30 -3.33 -16.56 2.04
N PRO A 31 -2.75 -17.78 2.05
CA PRO A 31 -2.93 -18.74 0.96
C PRO A 31 -4.39 -19.11 0.66
N SER A 32 -5.26 -19.13 1.68
CA SER A 32 -6.69 -19.37 1.50
C SER A 32 -7.35 -18.27 0.67
N THR A 33 -7.06 -17.01 0.98
CA THR A 33 -7.60 -15.84 0.27
C THR A 33 -7.03 -15.74 -1.15
N LEU A 34 -5.76 -16.11 -1.36
CA LEU A 34 -5.19 -16.19 -2.72
C LEU A 34 -5.98 -17.15 -3.62
N ARG A 35 -6.42 -18.29 -3.08
CA ARG A 35 -7.26 -19.25 -3.83
C ARG A 35 -8.62 -18.65 -4.18
N GLU A 36 -9.26 -17.95 -3.25
CA GLU A 36 -10.54 -17.27 -3.50
C GLU A 36 -10.45 -16.26 -4.65
N PHE A 37 -9.31 -15.57 -4.80
CA PHE A 37 -9.11 -14.67 -5.93
C PHE A 37 -9.10 -15.41 -7.28
N ASP A 38 -8.53 -16.60 -7.33
CA ASP A 38 -8.49 -17.43 -8.55
C ASP A 38 -9.89 -17.96 -8.93
N ASP A 39 -10.74 -18.20 -7.93
CA ASP A 39 -12.13 -18.62 -8.13
C ASP A 39 -13.01 -17.49 -8.68
N ILE A 40 -12.70 -16.22 -8.35
CA ILE A 40 -13.47 -15.04 -8.78
C ILE A 40 -13.01 -14.57 -10.17
N ILE A 41 -11.70 -14.56 -10.41
CA ILE A 41 -11.09 -14.12 -11.67
C ILE A 41 -10.04 -15.12 -12.12
N GLN A 42 -9.99 -15.37 -13.43
CA GLN A 42 -9.00 -16.26 -14.00
C GLN A 42 -7.57 -15.79 -13.66
N ASN A 43 -6.75 -16.72 -13.15
CA ASN A 43 -5.36 -16.48 -12.73
C ASN A 43 -5.22 -15.37 -11.67
N GLY A 44 -6.24 -15.17 -10.82
CA GLY A 44 -6.28 -14.12 -9.81
C GLY A 44 -5.12 -14.22 -8.82
N ALA A 45 -4.82 -15.43 -8.34
CA ALA A 45 -3.71 -15.66 -7.43
C ALA A 45 -2.36 -15.25 -8.05
N GLU A 46 -2.11 -15.67 -9.29
CA GLU A 46 -0.87 -15.39 -10.02
C GLU A 46 -0.67 -13.88 -10.24
N ARG A 47 -1.74 -13.17 -10.59
CA ARG A 47 -1.70 -11.73 -10.76
C ARG A 47 -1.34 -11.00 -9.48
N ILE A 48 -1.85 -11.47 -8.33
CA ILE A 48 -1.49 -10.89 -7.01
C ILE A 48 -0.04 -11.17 -6.66
N MET A 49 0.43 -12.40 -6.87
CA MET A 49 1.83 -12.76 -6.64
C MET A 49 2.77 -11.88 -7.48
N ARG A 50 2.46 -11.72 -8.78
CA ARG A 50 3.23 -10.86 -9.69
C ARG A 50 3.24 -9.40 -9.25
N MET A 51 2.10 -8.86 -8.78
CA MET A 51 2.07 -7.49 -8.26
C MET A 51 3.03 -7.31 -7.07
N ALA A 52 3.06 -8.27 -6.15
CA ALA A 52 3.97 -8.23 -5.01
C ALA A 52 5.45 -8.32 -5.45
N GLU A 53 5.77 -9.17 -6.42
CA GLU A 53 7.12 -9.30 -6.98
C GLU A 53 7.60 -8.00 -7.65
N ILE A 54 6.75 -7.36 -8.44
CA ILE A 54 7.06 -6.07 -9.08
C ILE A 54 7.33 -4.99 -8.03
N GLU A 55 6.48 -4.90 -7.01
CA GLU A 55 6.65 -3.92 -5.93
C GLU A 55 7.93 -4.18 -5.13
N GLN A 56 8.23 -5.45 -4.81
CA GLN A 56 9.47 -5.82 -4.14
C GLN A 56 10.70 -5.45 -4.97
N GLN A 57 10.66 -5.71 -6.27
CA GLN A 57 11.74 -5.35 -7.20
C GLN A 57 11.93 -3.82 -7.24
N HIS A 58 10.85 -3.06 -7.37
CA HIS A 58 10.88 -1.59 -7.35
C HIS A 58 11.51 -1.04 -6.04
N ARG A 59 11.16 -1.64 -4.90
CA ARG A 59 11.75 -1.29 -3.59
C ARG A 59 13.26 -1.57 -3.56
N HIS A 60 13.68 -2.77 -3.96
CA HIS A 60 15.10 -3.11 -4.01
C HIS A 60 15.89 -2.18 -4.93
N ASP A 61 15.33 -1.79 -6.07
CA ASP A 61 16.00 -0.88 -7.01
C ASP A 61 16.11 0.53 -6.45
N SER A 62 15.08 0.99 -5.73
CA SER A 62 15.11 2.27 -5.02
C SER A 62 16.17 2.27 -3.91
N GLU A 63 16.26 1.19 -3.12
CA GLU A 63 17.26 1.04 -2.07
C GLU A 63 18.68 1.01 -2.63
N LYS A 64 18.91 0.26 -3.71
CA LYS A 64 20.22 0.22 -4.40
C LYS A 64 20.65 1.61 -4.88
N LYS A 65 19.74 2.37 -5.48
CA LYS A 65 20.02 3.74 -5.94
C LYS A 65 20.42 4.65 -4.79
N LEU A 66 19.71 4.56 -3.66
CA LEU A 66 20.01 5.35 -2.47
C LEU A 66 21.41 5.03 -1.91
N ILE A 67 21.76 3.75 -1.83
CA ILE A 67 23.08 3.30 -1.37
C ILE A 67 24.18 3.79 -2.30
N GLU A 68 23.97 3.71 -3.62
CA GLU A 68 24.94 4.16 -4.61
C GLU A 68 25.14 5.68 -4.57
N GLN A 69 24.07 6.45 -4.39
CA GLN A 69 24.17 7.91 -4.18
C GLN A 69 24.99 8.24 -2.93
N ALA A 70 24.71 7.58 -1.80
CA ALA A 70 25.46 7.77 -0.56
C ALA A 70 26.96 7.44 -0.73
N ARG A 71 27.29 6.38 -1.49
CA ARG A 71 28.66 6.02 -1.82
C ARG A 71 29.36 7.09 -2.64
N GLN A 72 28.69 7.63 -3.66
CA GLN A 72 29.23 8.69 -4.51
C GLN A 72 29.47 9.97 -3.72
N ASP A 73 28.53 10.37 -2.88
CA ASP A 73 28.66 11.58 -2.06
C ASP A 73 29.79 11.49 -1.05
N PHE A 74 29.94 10.33 -0.39
CA PHE A 74 31.08 10.07 0.48
C PHE A 74 32.41 10.16 -0.28
N SER A 75 32.47 9.57 -1.48
CA SER A 75 33.66 9.61 -2.34
C SER A 75 34.01 11.04 -2.79
N ARG A 76 33.01 11.86 -3.12
CA ARG A 76 33.19 13.29 -3.46
C ARG A 76 33.78 14.08 -2.28
N LYS A 77 33.27 13.84 -1.08
CA LYS A 77 33.71 14.52 0.15
C LYS A 77 35.15 14.14 0.55
N LEU A 78 35.57 12.91 0.28
CA LEU A 78 36.97 12.48 0.46
C LEU A 78 37.92 13.10 -0.58
N LYS A 79 37.45 13.26 -1.83
CA LYS A 79 38.26 13.83 -2.92
C LYS A 79 38.53 15.32 -2.73
N TRP A 80 37.59 16.06 -2.15
CA TRP A 80 37.69 17.50 -1.89
C TRP A 80 37.55 17.75 -0.38
N GLY A 81 38.60 17.44 0.37
CA GLY A 81 38.67 17.67 1.81
C GLY A 81 38.70 19.17 2.18
N PRO A 82 38.60 19.53 3.48
CA PRO A 82 38.45 20.92 3.94
C PRO A 82 39.64 21.86 3.65
N SER A 83 40.65 21.44 2.89
CA SER A 83 41.78 22.26 2.48
C SER A 83 41.46 23.31 1.41
N ASP A 84 40.32 23.19 0.71
CA ASP A 84 40.00 24.04 -0.44
C ASP A 84 39.22 25.33 -0.07
N PHE A 85 39.00 25.60 1.22
CA PHE A 85 38.28 26.79 1.71
C PHE A 85 39.12 27.70 2.63
N SER A 86 40.46 27.66 2.50
CA SER A 86 41.36 28.63 3.17
C SER A 86 42.23 29.36 2.15
N SER A 87 41.63 30.29 1.43
CA SER A 87 42.38 31.44 0.92
C SER A 87 41.43 32.60 0.64
N GLU A 88 41.06 33.32 1.69
CA GLU A 88 40.62 34.71 1.54
C GLU A 88 41.39 35.53 2.59
N LYS A 89 42.42 36.21 2.11
CA LYS A 89 43.19 37.26 2.78
C LYS A 89 43.00 38.53 1.98
#